data_AF-A0A367ZU42-F1
#
_entry.id   AF-A0A367ZU42-F1
#
_cell.length_a   1.000
_cell.length_b   1.000
_cell.length_c   1.000
_cell.angle_alpha   90.00
_cell.angle_beta   90.00
_cell.angle_gamma   90.00
#
_symmetry.space_group_name_H-M   'P 1'
#
loop_
_entity.id
_entity.type
_entity.pdbx_description
1 polymer ?
#
loop_
_entity_poly.entity_id
_entity_poly.type
_entity_poly.pdbx_seq_one_letter_code
_entity_poly.pdbx_strand_id
1 'polypeptide(L)'
;MKMELMKALSFGTGTLDQSRATIQRTQEINRVRESLVKAGAGERARVSDAYVRSARDVRAAEQTRVESRQQQVSTASLQFGQVLRQSNAEVNKVMAALIASPMNGGQPAVQIGQLIDRFA
;
A
#
# COMPACT_ATOMS: atom_id res chain seq x y z
N MET A 1 -10.54 18.85 8.62
CA MET A 1 -9.53 19.76 8.00
C MET A 1 -8.09 19.59 8.51
N LYS A 2 -7.80 19.41 9.81
CA LYS A 2 -6.40 19.24 10.30
C LYS A 2 -5.66 17.99 9.77
N MET A 3 -6.37 16.88 9.52
CA MET A 3 -5.74 15.64 9.01
C MET A 3 -5.28 15.73 7.55
N GLU A 4 -6.01 16.46 6.70
CA GLU A 4 -5.66 16.69 5.29
C GLU A 4 -4.37 17.52 5.17
N LEU A 5 -4.22 18.53 6.05
CA LEU A 5 -3.02 19.37 6.10
C LEU A 5 -1.78 18.59 6.55
N MET A 6 -1.91 17.69 7.54
CA MET A 6 -0.80 16.84 7.97
C MET A 6 -0.39 15.80 6.92
N LYS A 7 -1.36 15.25 6.17
CA LYS A 7 -1.06 14.38 5.02
C LYS A 7 -0.34 15.15 3.90
N ALA A 8 -0.77 16.37 3.58
CA ALA A 8 -0.09 17.18 2.57
C ALA A 8 1.35 17.55 2.99
N LEU A 9 1.56 17.88 4.27
CA LEU A 9 2.89 18.13 4.82
C LEU A 9 3.80 16.89 4.78
N SER A 10 3.28 15.70 5.07
CA SER A 10 4.07 14.46 5.01
C SER A 10 4.43 14.04 3.58
N PHE A 11 3.58 14.35 2.60
CA PHE A 11 3.91 14.18 1.18
C PHE A 11 5.05 15.11 0.75
N GLY A 12 5.02 16.38 1.16
CA GLY A 12 6.07 17.35 0.85
C GLY A 12 7.44 16.98 1.46
N THR A 13 7.46 16.53 2.71
CA THR A 13 8.72 16.10 3.36
C THR A 13 9.24 14.78 2.81
N GLY A 14 8.36 13.81 2.54
CA GLY A 14 8.73 12.53 1.92
C GLY A 14 9.38 12.68 0.55
N THR A 15 8.94 13.66 -0.25
CA THR A 15 9.56 13.96 -1.56
C THR A 15 10.94 14.63 -1.44
N LEU A 16 11.14 15.49 -0.43
CA LEU A 16 12.44 16.14 -0.19
C LEU A 16 13.48 15.15 0.36
N ASP A 17 13.10 14.28 1.27
CA ASP A 17 13.99 13.24 1.81
C ASP A 17 14.37 12.22 0.73
N GLN A 18 13.43 11.83 -0.13
CA GLN A 18 13.73 10.99 -1.30
C GLN A 18 14.65 11.68 -2.30
N SER A 19 14.44 12.97 -2.57
CA SER A 19 15.30 13.75 -3.46
C SER A 19 16.72 13.85 -2.90
N ARG A 20 16.86 14.13 -1.60
CA ARG A 20 18.16 14.20 -0.91
C ARG A 20 18.88 12.86 -0.92
N ALA A 21 18.18 11.76 -0.65
CA ALA A 21 18.73 10.41 -0.74
C ALA A 21 19.17 10.07 -2.18
N THR A 22 18.41 10.50 -3.19
CA THR A 22 18.73 10.28 -4.61
C THR A 22 19.98 11.07 -5.02
N ILE A 23 20.11 12.31 -4.59
CA ILE A 23 21.29 13.14 -4.86
C ILE A 23 22.54 12.53 -4.21
N GLN A 24 22.46 12.13 -2.94
CA GLN A 24 23.57 11.47 -2.24
C GLN A 24 24.00 10.18 -2.95
N ARG A 25 23.03 9.34 -3.33
CA ARG A 25 23.30 8.09 -4.05
C ARG A 25 23.92 8.34 -5.42
N THR A 26 23.51 9.39 -6.12
CA THR A 26 24.07 9.78 -7.42
C THR A 26 25.51 10.26 -7.29
N GLN A 27 25.83 11.04 -6.24
CA GLN A 27 27.20 11.47 -5.96
C GLN A 27 28.12 10.30 -5.63
N GLU A 28 27.65 9.32 -4.87
CA GLU A 28 28.40 8.09 -4.59
C GLU A 28 28.68 7.29 -5.86
N ILE A 29 27.67 7.12 -6.72
CA ILE A 29 27.83 6.44 -8.01
C ILE A 29 28.89 7.13 -8.87
N ASN A 30 28.88 8.46 -8.93
CA ASN A 30 29.86 9.22 -9.69
C ASN A 30 31.28 9.05 -9.14
N ARG A 31 31.46 9.07 -7.80
CA ARG A 31 32.76 8.81 -7.16
C ARG A 31 33.27 7.40 -7.43
N VAL A 32 32.40 6.39 -7.33
CA VAL A 32 32.74 4.99 -7.64
C VAL A 32 33.13 4.85 -9.11
N ARG A 33 32.41 5.52 -10.01
CA ARG A 33 32.71 5.52 -11.44
C ARG A 33 34.05 6.17 -11.76
N GLU A 34 34.37 7.31 -11.16
CA GLU A 34 35.68 7.97 -11.30
C GLU A 34 36.83 7.10 -10.76
N SER A 35 36.61 6.45 -9.62
CA SER A 35 37.56 5.49 -9.04
C SER A 35 37.80 4.30 -9.98
N LEU A 36 36.73 3.73 -10.54
CA LEU A 36 36.79 2.63 -11.52
C LEU A 36 37.56 3.01 -12.79
N VAL A 37 37.37 4.22 -13.30
CA VAL A 37 38.11 4.72 -14.47
C VAL A 37 39.61 4.80 -14.20
N LYS A 38 40.03 5.07 -12.96
CA LYS A 38 41.44 5.08 -12.56
C LYS A 38 41.96 3.71 -12.12
N ALA A 39 41.07 2.77 -11.86
CA ALA A 39 41.42 1.43 -11.38
C ALA A 39 41.95 0.52 -12.51
N GLY A 40 42.89 -0.36 -12.18
CA GLY A 40 43.45 -1.36 -13.09
C GLY A 40 42.45 -2.46 -13.48
N ALA A 41 42.77 -3.25 -14.51
CA ALA A 41 41.86 -4.25 -15.09
C ALA A 41 41.34 -5.28 -14.07
N GLY A 42 42.17 -5.73 -13.14
CA GLY A 42 41.77 -6.68 -12.09
C GLY A 42 40.77 -6.09 -11.08
N GLU A 43 40.93 -4.83 -10.71
CA GLU A 43 40.03 -4.13 -9.79
C GLU A 43 38.65 -3.92 -10.44
N ARG A 44 38.64 -3.51 -11.71
CA ARG A 44 37.40 -3.36 -12.50
C ARG A 44 36.65 -4.68 -12.64
N ALA A 45 37.35 -5.79 -12.86
CA ALA A 45 36.75 -7.12 -12.94
C ALA A 45 36.08 -7.52 -11.62
N ARG A 46 36.74 -7.30 -10.47
CA ARG A 46 36.16 -7.58 -9.15
C ARG A 46 34.89 -6.78 -8.87
N VAL A 47 34.86 -5.49 -9.22
CA VAL A 47 33.67 -4.65 -9.03
C VAL A 47 32.54 -5.07 -9.96
N SER A 48 32.86 -5.44 -11.20
CA SER A 48 31.87 -6.02 -12.13
C SER A 48 31.26 -7.30 -11.58
N ASP A 49 32.07 -8.23 -11.07
CA ASP A 49 31.59 -9.47 -10.47
C ASP A 49 30.75 -9.23 -9.22
N ALA A 50 31.16 -8.28 -8.36
CA ALA A 50 30.39 -7.88 -7.19
C ALA A 50 29.02 -7.29 -7.58
N TYR A 51 28.98 -6.46 -8.62
CA TYR A 51 27.73 -5.89 -9.15
C TYR A 51 26.80 -6.99 -9.70
N VAL A 52 27.34 -7.93 -10.48
CA VAL A 52 26.55 -9.04 -11.04
C VAL A 52 25.98 -9.93 -9.93
N ARG A 53 26.76 -10.23 -8.87
CA ARG A 53 26.28 -10.99 -7.71
C ARG A 53 25.18 -10.23 -6.96
N SER A 54 25.43 -8.97 -6.62
CA SER A 54 24.45 -8.13 -5.93
C SER A 54 23.15 -7.98 -6.73
N ALA A 55 23.23 -7.82 -8.05
CA ALA A 55 22.05 -7.74 -8.90
C ALA A 55 21.20 -9.02 -8.89
N ARG A 56 21.85 -10.21 -8.79
CA ARG A 56 21.12 -11.47 -8.63
C ARG A 56 20.45 -11.56 -7.27
N ASP A 57 21.14 -11.17 -6.20
CA ASP A 57 20.59 -11.21 -4.84
C ASP A 57 19.39 -10.27 -4.69
N VAL A 58 19.50 -9.04 -5.23
CA VAL A 58 18.40 -8.06 -5.24
C VAL A 58 17.22 -8.59 -6.06
N ARG A 59 17.46 -9.23 -7.21
CA ARG A 59 16.39 -9.80 -8.03
C ARG A 59 15.65 -10.92 -7.29
N ALA A 60 16.36 -11.80 -6.58
CA ALA A 60 15.75 -12.87 -5.79
C ALA A 60 14.92 -12.30 -4.62
N ALA A 61 15.46 -11.30 -3.92
CA ALA A 61 14.76 -10.62 -2.84
C ALA A 61 13.50 -9.88 -3.33
N GLU A 62 13.58 -9.18 -4.46
CA GLU A 62 12.44 -8.45 -5.02
C GLU A 62 11.37 -9.41 -5.54
N GLN A 63 11.76 -10.55 -6.13
CA GLN A 63 10.82 -11.58 -6.54
C GLN A 63 10.04 -12.14 -5.34
N THR A 64 10.74 -12.46 -4.24
CA THR A 64 10.11 -12.91 -2.99
C THR A 64 9.16 -11.84 -2.42
N ARG A 65 9.57 -10.57 -2.48
CA ARG A 65 8.75 -9.44 -2.01
C ARG A 65 7.48 -9.26 -2.84
N VAL A 66 7.57 -9.40 -4.16
CA VAL A 66 6.43 -9.30 -5.08
C VAL A 66 5.47 -10.46 -4.86
N GLU A 67 5.96 -11.68 -4.72
CA GLU A 67 5.13 -12.87 -4.43
C GLU A 67 4.37 -12.70 -3.09
N SER A 68 5.06 -12.24 -2.03
CA SER A 68 4.43 -11.96 -0.74
C SER A 68 3.34 -10.88 -0.85
N ARG A 69 3.61 -9.79 -1.58
CA ARG A 69 2.61 -8.74 -1.83
C ARG A 69 1.41 -9.27 -2.60
N GLN A 70 1.63 -10.13 -3.59
CA GLN A 70 0.54 -10.72 -4.36
C GLN A 70 -0.38 -11.59 -3.48
N GLN A 71 0.20 -12.37 -2.57
CA GLN A 71 -0.58 -13.14 -1.58
C GLN A 71 -1.37 -12.25 -0.62
N GLN A 72 -0.76 -11.15 -0.15
CA GLN A 72 -1.44 -10.17 0.70
C GLN A 72 -2.62 -9.51 -0.03
N VAL A 73 -2.42 -9.09 -1.28
CA VAL A 73 -3.49 -8.50 -2.10
C VAL A 73 -4.61 -9.51 -2.32
N SER A 74 -4.29 -10.75 -2.68
CA SER A 74 -5.28 -11.82 -2.83
C SER A 74 -6.11 -12.02 -1.56
N THR A 75 -5.45 -12.05 -0.40
CA THR A 75 -6.12 -12.22 0.90
C THR A 75 -7.03 -11.03 1.20
N ALA A 76 -6.54 -9.80 1.00
CA ALA A 76 -7.33 -8.59 1.21
C ALA A 76 -8.56 -8.54 0.28
N SER A 77 -8.43 -8.95 -0.98
CA SER A 77 -9.55 -9.04 -1.92
C SER A 77 -10.60 -10.05 -1.49
N LEU A 78 -10.20 -11.22 -0.99
CA LEU A 78 -11.13 -12.22 -0.46
C LEU A 78 -11.89 -11.70 0.76
N GLN A 79 -11.18 -11.06 1.70
CA GLN A 79 -11.79 -10.43 2.88
C GLN A 79 -12.76 -9.32 2.48
N PHE A 80 -12.37 -8.46 1.54
CA PHE A 80 -13.24 -7.40 1.02
C PHE A 80 -14.52 -7.97 0.39
N GLY A 81 -14.41 -9.04 -0.41
CA GLY A 81 -15.57 -9.72 -0.98
C GLY A 81 -16.48 -10.39 0.06
N GLN A 82 -15.94 -10.81 1.22
CA GLN A 82 -16.73 -11.29 2.35
C GLN A 82 -17.50 -10.14 3.02
N VAL A 83 -16.83 -9.01 3.27
CA VAL A 83 -17.46 -7.82 3.84
C VAL A 83 -18.60 -7.32 2.96
N LEU A 84 -18.40 -7.26 1.64
CA LEU A 84 -19.47 -6.86 0.70
C LEU A 84 -20.67 -7.81 0.74
N ARG A 85 -20.45 -9.13 0.81
CA ARG A 85 -21.54 -10.10 0.91
C ARG A 85 -22.30 -9.97 2.24
N GLN A 86 -21.59 -9.75 3.34
CA GLN A 86 -22.20 -9.51 4.65
C GLN A 86 -23.04 -8.22 4.63
N SER A 87 -22.48 -7.13 4.10
CA SER A 87 -23.19 -5.86 3.95
C SER A 87 -24.46 -6.01 3.10
N ASN A 88 -24.39 -6.71 1.95
CA ASN A 88 -25.58 -6.98 1.13
C ASN A 88 -26.63 -7.82 1.87
N ALA A 89 -26.21 -8.80 2.68
CA ALA A 89 -27.13 -9.59 3.49
C ALA A 89 -27.80 -8.75 4.59
N GLU A 90 -27.07 -7.83 5.22
CA GLU A 90 -27.61 -6.89 6.20
C GLU A 90 -28.61 -5.93 5.57
N VAL A 91 -28.29 -5.34 4.41
CA VAL A 91 -29.21 -4.47 3.65
C VAL A 91 -30.48 -5.24 3.28
N ASN A 92 -30.37 -6.47 2.79
CA ASN A 92 -31.54 -7.29 2.46
C ASN A 92 -32.40 -7.62 3.69
N LYS A 93 -31.78 -7.88 4.85
CA LYS A 93 -32.51 -8.08 6.12
C LYS A 93 -33.27 -6.83 6.54
N VAL A 94 -32.65 -5.65 6.40
CA VAL A 94 -33.30 -4.37 6.72
C VAL A 94 -34.46 -4.10 5.77
N MET A 95 -34.28 -4.31 4.46
CA MET A 95 -35.35 -4.17 3.48
C MET A 95 -36.52 -5.13 3.77
N ALA A 96 -36.22 -6.39 4.12
CA ALA A 96 -37.25 -7.34 4.51
C ALA A 96 -37.98 -6.91 5.79
N ALA A 97 -37.27 -6.39 6.79
CA ALA A 97 -37.87 -5.87 8.02
C ALA A 97 -38.74 -4.62 7.76
N LEU A 98 -38.35 -3.75 6.84
CA LEU A 98 -39.13 -2.58 6.42
C LEU A 98 -40.43 -2.99 5.70
N ILE A 99 -40.35 -3.98 4.80
CA ILE A 99 -41.52 -4.49 4.07
C ILE A 99 -42.46 -5.26 5.01
N ALA A 100 -41.90 -6.03 5.95
CA ALA A 100 -42.67 -6.81 6.91
C ALA A 100 -43.13 -6.00 8.14
N SER A 101 -42.69 -4.75 8.30
CA SER A 101 -43.13 -3.89 9.39
C SER A 101 -44.63 -3.62 9.21
N PRO A 102 -45.49 -4.10 10.13
CA PRO A 102 -46.92 -3.83 10.04
C PRO A 102 -47.14 -2.32 10.16
N MET A 103 -48.19 -1.80 9.51
CA MET A 103 -48.72 -0.45 9.76
C MET A 103 -49.30 -0.30 11.19
N ASN A 104 -48.66 -0.91 12.19
CA ASN A 104 -49.06 -0.95 13.59
C ASN A 104 -47.97 -0.28 14.42
N GLY A 105 -47.89 1.05 14.37
CA GLY A 105 -47.40 1.93 15.44
C GLY A 105 -45.93 1.85 15.89
N GLY A 106 -45.15 0.84 15.51
CA GLY A 106 -43.72 0.73 15.83
C GLY A 106 -42.89 1.36 14.71
N GLN A 107 -42.42 2.59 14.93
CA GLN A 107 -41.82 3.43 13.90
C GLN A 107 -40.57 2.80 13.23
N PRO A 108 -40.61 2.47 11.92
CA PRO A 108 -39.43 2.00 11.17
C PRO A 108 -38.27 3.01 11.16
N ALA A 109 -38.55 4.28 11.45
CA ALA A 109 -37.55 5.35 11.56
C ALA A 109 -36.51 5.13 12.67
N VAL A 110 -36.85 4.43 13.77
CA VAL A 110 -35.92 4.18 14.88
C VAL A 110 -34.89 3.12 14.50
N GLN A 111 -35.29 2.09 13.74
CA GLN A 111 -34.39 1.07 13.23
C GLN A 111 -33.48 1.62 12.12
N ILE A 112 -34.00 2.53 11.29
CA ILE A 112 -33.20 3.24 10.28
C ILE A 112 -32.17 4.18 10.95
N GLY A 113 -32.57 4.94 11.98
CA GLY A 113 -31.68 5.86 12.70
C GLY A 113 -30.49 5.17 13.36
N GLN A 114 -30.73 4.03 14.03
CA GLN A 114 -29.67 3.22 14.63
C GLN A 114 -28.71 2.59 13.60
N LEU A 115 -29.14 2.47 12.34
CA LEU A 115 -28.33 1.95 11.25
C LEU A 115 -27.48 3.05 10.60
N ILE A 116 -28.05 4.23 10.36
CA ILE A 116 -27.32 5.38 9.81
C ILE A 116 -26.15 5.75 10.74
N ASP A 117 -26.35 5.70 12.06
CA ASP A 117 -25.28 5.91 13.04
C ASP A 117 -24.19 4.82 13.06
N ARG A 118 -24.43 3.63 12.48
CA ARG A 118 -23.41 2.58 12.33
C ARG A 118 -22.58 2.73 11.05
N PHE A 119 -23.07 3.46 10.05
CA PHE A 119 -22.43 3.65 8.75
C PHE A 119 -21.88 5.07 8.52
N ALA A 120 -22.16 6.02 9.43
CA ALA A 120 -21.57 7.37 9.49
C ALA A 120 -20.26 7.38 10.29
#